data_AF-A0A8I0H0D4-F1
#
_entry.id   AF-A0A8I0H0D4-F1
#
_cell.length_a   1.000
_cell.length_b   1.000
_cell.length_c   1.000
_cell.angle_alpha   90.00
_cell.angle_beta   90.00
_cell.angle_gamma   90.00
#
_symmetry.space_group_name_H-M   'P 1'
#
loop_
_entity.id
_entity.type
_entity.pdbx_description
1 polymer ?
#
loop_
_entity_poly.entity_id
_entity_poly.type
_entity_poly.pdbx_seq_one_letter_code
_entity_poly.pdbx_strand_id
1 'polypeptide(L)'
;KFLANDIIIPRSKLKGGTTGDKAIVKITSWPDEAKNPEGEVIDILGKTGENNAEIHAILAEFGLPYRYPKNVDAAANKIEAGITPEE
;
A
#
# COMPACT_ATOMS: atom_id res chain seq x y z
N LYS A 1 -0.38 -8.34 13.58
CA LYS A 1 0.22 -7.70 14.79
C LYS A 1 -0.58 -6.42 15.04
N PHE A 2 -1.32 -6.30 16.14
CA PHE A 2 -2.23 -5.17 16.36
C PHE A 2 -1.50 -4.00 17.04
N LEU A 3 -1.70 -2.79 16.53
CA LEU A 3 -1.21 -1.55 17.12
C LEU A 3 -2.39 -0.83 17.79
N ALA A 4 -2.33 -0.65 19.10
CA ALA A 4 -3.43 -0.06 19.88
C ALA A 4 -3.44 1.48 19.89
N ASN A 5 -2.42 2.11 19.31
CA ASN A 5 -2.27 3.56 19.27
C ASN A 5 -2.47 4.07 17.84
N ASP A 6 -3.01 5.28 17.74
CA ASP A 6 -3.12 5.98 16.46
C ASP A 6 -1.74 6.44 15.99
N ILE A 7 -1.51 6.41 14.67
CA ILE A 7 -0.30 6.96 14.08
C ILE A 7 -0.60 8.39 13.62
N ILE A 8 0.14 9.36 14.15
CA ILE A 8 -0.02 10.76 13.78
C ILE A 8 0.76 11.03 12.49
N ILE A 9 0.06 11.52 11.46
CA ILE A 9 0.66 11.83 10.16
C ILE A 9 0.63 13.35 9.93
N PRO A 10 1.80 14.00 9.76
CA PRO A 10 1.87 15.39 9.34
C PRO A 10 1.20 15.59 7.98
N ARG A 11 0.52 16.73 7.77
CA ARG A 11 -0.20 17.02 6.51
C ARG A 11 0.70 16.93 5.26
N SER A 12 1.96 17.33 5.39
CA SER A 12 2.96 17.24 4.31
C SER A 12 3.30 15.80 3.90
N LYS A 13 2.97 14.81 4.75
CA LYS A 13 3.28 13.40 4.57
C LYS A 13 2.05 12.51 4.30
N LEU A 14 0.92 13.13 3.94
CA LEU A 14 -0.32 12.41 3.64
C LEU A 14 -0.33 11.74 2.25
N LYS A 15 0.60 12.10 1.36
CA LYS A 15 0.63 11.61 -0.04
C LYS A 15 -0.71 11.82 -0.79
N GLY A 16 -1.44 12.88 -0.42
CA GLY A 16 -2.77 13.18 -0.97
C GLY A 16 -3.93 12.40 -0.35
N GLY A 17 -3.68 11.62 0.71
CA GLY A 17 -4.70 10.85 1.41
C GLY A 17 -5.77 11.73 2.04
N THR A 18 -7.00 11.23 1.99
CA THR A 18 -8.20 11.88 2.49
C THR A 18 -8.95 10.96 3.46
N THR A 19 -9.88 11.53 4.23
CA THR A 19 -10.71 10.74 5.14
C THR A 19 -11.44 9.63 4.37
N GLY A 20 -11.40 8.42 4.93
CA GLY A 20 -12.00 7.23 4.30
C GLY A 20 -11.09 6.51 3.31
N ASP A 21 -9.84 6.95 3.12
CA ASP A 21 -8.84 6.17 2.39
C ASP A 21 -8.20 5.12 3.28
N LYS A 22 -7.96 3.95 2.70
CA LYS A 22 -7.12 2.90 3.27
C LYS A 22 -5.69 3.11 2.77
N ALA A 23 -4.73 3.16 3.68
CA ALA A 23 -3.36 3.53 3.37
C ALA A 23 -2.34 2.65 4.10
N ILE A 24 -1.16 2.52 3.51
CA ILE A 24 0.00 1.94 4.17
C ILE A 24 0.84 3.09 4.75
N VAL A 25 1.19 2.96 6.03
CA VAL A 25 1.95 3.95 6.79
C VAL A 25 3.25 3.34 7.28
N LYS A 26 4.32 4.13 7.21
CA LYS A 26 5.60 3.83 7.86
C LYS A 26 5.72 4.68 9.12
N ILE A 27 5.97 4.04 10.27
CA ILE A 27 6.33 4.75 11.49
C ILE A 27 7.75 5.31 11.32
N THR A 28 7.89 6.62 11.51
CA THR A 28 9.17 7.34 11.38
C THR A 28 9.80 7.67 12.72
N SER A 29 8.99 7.87 13.75
CA SER A 29 9.47 8.15 15.11
C SER A 29 8.47 7.64 16.14
N TRP A 30 8.97 7.05 17.22
CA TRP A 30 8.15 6.73 18.39
C TRP A 30 9.01 6.87 19.66
N PRO A 31 9.10 8.07 20.23
CA PRO A 31 9.78 8.29 21.50
C PRO A 31 9.07 7.53 22.63
N ASP A 32 9.83 7.04 23.63
CA ASP A 32 9.29 6.24 24.74
C ASP A 32 8.23 7.00 25.57
N GLU A 33 8.33 8.32 25.64
CA GLU A 33 7.39 9.20 26.34
C GLU A 33 6.11 9.50 25.53
N ALA A 34 6.10 9.18 24.24
CA ALA A 34 5.00 9.48 23.35
C ALA A 34 3.95 8.36 23.32
N LYS A 35 2.70 8.72 23.61
CA LYS A 35 1.56 7.79 23.54
C LYS A 35 1.34 7.26 22.11
N ASN A 36 1.49 8.13 21.11
CA ASN A 36 1.20 7.85 19.71
C ASN A 36 2.46 8.01 18.86
N PRO A 37 2.78 7.06 17.96
CA PRO A 37 3.87 7.20 17.00
C PRO A 37 3.58 8.28 15.94
N GLU A 38 4.64 8.83 15.37
CA GLU A 38 4.59 9.63 14.15
C GLU A 38 4.97 8.79 12.93
N GLY A 39 4.33 9.06 11.80
CA GLY A 39 4.59 8.34 10.56
C GLY A 39 4.35 9.13 9.29
N GLU A 40 4.45 8.41 8.18
CA GLU A 40 4.20 8.93 6.84
C GLU A 40 3.47 7.93 5.97
N VAL A 41 2.59 8.42 5.10
CA VAL A 41 1.87 7.58 4.13
C VAL A 41 2.84 7.16 3.04
N ILE A 42 3.09 5.86 2.93
CA ILE A 42 3.92 5.32 1.85
C ILE A 42 3.09 4.92 0.63
N ASP A 43 1.83 4.54 0.81
CA ASP A 43 0.91 4.31 -0.31
C ASP A 43 -0.56 4.40 0.09
N ILE A 44 -1.43 4.71 -0.89
CA ILE A 44 -2.88 4.72 -0.73
C ILE A 44 -3.43 3.54 -1.52
N LEU A 45 -4.16 2.66 -0.83
CA LEU A 45 -4.69 1.42 -1.40
C LEU A 45 -6.03 1.63 -2.11
N GLY A 46 -6.79 2.65 -1.70
CA GLY A 46 -8.10 2.99 -2.25
C GLY A 46 -9.05 3.45 -1.16
N LYS A 47 -10.35 3.52 -1.47
CA LYS A 47 -11.37 3.88 -0.47
C LYS A 47 -11.72 2.67 0.39
N THR A 48 -11.98 2.91 1.67
CA THR A 48 -12.48 1.88 2.58
C THR A 48 -13.76 1.25 2.03
N GLY A 49 -13.80 -0.08 1.99
CA GLY A 49 -14.94 -0.84 1.46
C GLY A 49 -14.88 -1.14 -0.05
N GLU A 50 -13.93 -0.57 -0.80
CA GLU A 50 -13.68 -1.01 -2.17
C GLU A 50 -12.99 -2.38 -2.17
N ASN A 51 -13.52 -3.31 -2.97
CA ASN A 51 -13.03 -4.70 -3.01
C ASN A 51 -11.50 -4.78 -3.23
N ASN A 52 -10.98 -4.03 -4.21
CA ASN A 52 -9.55 -4.02 -4.50
C ASN A 52 -8.71 -3.47 -3.33
N ALA A 53 -9.19 -2.44 -2.64
CA ALA A 53 -8.49 -1.86 -1.49
C ALA A 53 -8.45 -2.85 -0.31
N GLU A 54 -9.53 -3.60 -0.10
CA GLU A 54 -9.60 -4.65 0.93
C GLU A 54 -8.65 -5.81 0.61
N ILE A 55 -8.65 -6.30 -0.64
CA ILE A 55 -7.73 -7.35 -1.08
C ILE A 55 -6.27 -6.91 -0.92
N HIS A 56 -5.93 -5.70 -1.41
CA HIS A 56 -4.56 -5.19 -1.32
C HIS A 56 -4.12 -4.97 0.13
N ALA A 57 -5.03 -4.61 1.04
CA ALA A 57 -4.72 -4.45 2.45
C ALA A 57 -4.35 -5.79 3.11
N ILE A 58 -5.06 -6.87 2.77
CA ILE A 58 -4.73 -8.21 3.26
C ILE A 58 -3.34 -8.61 2.76
N LEU A 59 -3.05 -8.44 1.46
CA LEU A 59 -1.73 -8.73 0.90
C LEU A 59 -0.62 -7.97 1.63
N ALA A 60 -0.83 -6.67 1.84
CA ALA A 60 0.14 -5.82 2.55
C ALA A 60 0.35 -6.25 4.01
N GLU A 61 -0.69 -6.66 4.73
CA GLU A 61 -0.58 -7.17 6.11
C GLU A 61 0.28 -8.43 6.20
N PHE A 62 0.19 -9.33 5.21
CA PHE A 62 1.02 -10.53 5.10
C PHE A 62 2.39 -10.28 4.45
N GLY A 63 2.73 -9.02 4.14
CA GLY A 63 4.00 -8.67 3.49
C GLY A 63 4.11 -9.17 2.05
N LEU A 64 2.98 -9.47 1.41
CA LEU A 64 2.94 -9.91 0.02
C LEU A 64 2.91 -8.69 -0.91
N PRO A 65 3.64 -8.73 -2.04
CA PRO A 65 3.61 -7.67 -3.01
C PRO A 65 2.21 -7.60 -3.65
N TYR A 66 1.58 -6.41 -3.59
CA TYR A 66 0.32 -6.11 -4.27
C TYR A 66 0.54 -5.39 -5.61
N ARG A 67 1.79 -5.18 -6.01
CA ARG A 67 2.18 -4.66 -7.32
C ARG A 67 3.37 -5.44 -7.85
N TYR A 68 3.34 -5.74 -9.14
CA TYR A 68 4.50 -6.33 -9.81
C TYR A 68 5.60 -5.27 -9.99
N PRO A 69 6.88 -5.70 -10.03
CA PRO A 69 7.96 -4.85 -10.45
C PRO A 69 7.75 -4.33 -11.88
N LYS A 70 8.07 -3.07 -12.14
CA LYS A 70 7.86 -2.44 -13.45
C LYS A 70 8.50 -3.20 -14.62
N ASN A 71 9.64 -3.86 -14.39
CA ASN A 71 10.31 -4.67 -15.41
C ASN A 71 9.51 -5.93 -15.76
N VAL A 72 8.78 -6.50 -14.81
CA VAL A 72 7.90 -7.66 -15.03
C VAL A 72 6.68 -7.23 -15.83
N ASP A 73 6.02 -6.13 -15.44
CA ASP A 73 4.89 -5.59 -16.21
C ASP A 73 5.31 -5.19 -17.63
N ALA A 74 6.48 -4.57 -17.79
CA ALA A 74 7.00 -4.20 -19.10
C ALA A 74 7.35 -5.41 -19.98
N ALA A 75 7.79 -6.51 -19.38
CA ALA A 75 8.01 -7.76 -20.11
C ALA A 75 6.68 -8.41 -20.51
N ALA A 76 5.71 -8.45 -19.60
CA ALA A 76 4.39 -9.01 -19.86
C ALA A 76 3.66 -8.27 -20.99
N ASN A 77 3.73 -6.93 -21.00
CA ASN A 77 3.12 -6.10 -22.05
C ASN A 77 3.76 -6.27 -23.45
N LYS A 78 4.93 -6.91 -23.55
CA LYS A 78 5.56 -7.24 -24.84
C LYS A 78 5.08 -8.57 -25.43
N ILE A 79 4.36 -9.37 -24.64
CA ILE A 79 3.80 -10.64 -25.09
C ILE A 79 2.46 -10.32 -25.76
N GLU A 80 2.36 -10.62 -27.05
CA GLU A 80 1.12 -10.44 -27.79
C GLU A 80 0.05 -11.42 -27.31
N ALA A 81 -1.20 -10.98 -27.26
CA ALA A 81 -2.31 -11.84 -26.91
C ALA A 81 -2.61 -12.80 -28.07
N GLY A 82 -2.32 -14.09 -27.90
CA GLY A 82 -2.56 -15.11 -28.91
C GLY A 82 -1.66 -16.32 -28.72
N ILE A 83 -1.89 -17.33 -29.55
CA ILE A 83 -1.02 -18.51 -29.65
C ILE A 83 -0.14 -18.24 -30.87
N THR A 84 1.19 -18.35 -30.73
CA THR A 84 2.06 -18.31 -31.90
C THR A 84 1.81 -19.54 -32.76
N PRO A 85 1.87 -19.46 -34.10
CA PRO A 85 1.60 -20.61 -34.99
C PRO A 85 2.52 -21.84 -34.81
N GLU A 86 3.56 -21.73 -33.98
CA GLU A 86 4.52 -22.79 -33.67
C GLU A 86 4.15 -23.63 -32.43
N GLU A 87 2.99 -23.38 -31.82
CA GLU A 87 2.30 -24.27 -30.85
C GLU A 87 0.93 -24.71 -31.38
#